data_AF-A0A5P1F998-F1
#
_entry.id   AF-A0A5P1F998-F1
#
_cell.length_a   1.000
_cell.length_b   1.000
_cell.length_c   1.000
_cell.angle_alpha   90.00
_cell.angle_beta   90.00
_cell.angle_gamma   90.00
#
_symmetry.space_group_name_H-M   'P 1'
#
loop_
_entity.id
_entity.type
_entity.pdbx_description
1 polymer ?
#
loop_
_entity_poly.entity_id
_entity_poly.type
_entity_poly.pdbx_seq_one_letter_code
_entity_poly.pdbx_strand_id
1 'polypeptide(L)'
;MIYVHSKGMIVDDEYLIVGSANINQRSLEGTRDTEIAMGAYQPEHTWARKIYGPRGQIFGYRMSLWAEHIGHLEECYTQPESLECMRRIRHLGEMNWKQFAAEDVTDMTGHLMKYPVDVDKKGKVKPLAGCESFPDLGGNICGSFLGIQENLTI
;
A
#
# COMPACT_ATOMS: atom_id res chain seq x y z
N MET A 1 2.51 2.74 -14.69
CA MET A 1 2.45 2.25 -13.29
C MET A 1 3.87 2.10 -12.77
N ILE A 2 4.17 2.62 -11.58
CA ILE A 2 5.38 2.22 -10.83
C ILE A 2 5.08 0.84 -10.23
N TYR A 3 5.81 -0.18 -10.65
CA TYR A 3 5.55 -1.55 -10.24
C TYR A 3 5.97 -1.78 -8.78
N VAL A 4 5.00 -2.06 -7.90
CA VAL A 4 5.24 -2.34 -6.48
C VAL A 4 5.69 -3.80 -6.34
N HIS A 5 7.00 -4.02 -6.35
CA HIS A 5 7.60 -5.35 -6.13
C HIS A 5 7.98 -5.59 -4.66
N SER A 6 7.80 -4.60 -3.79
CA SER A 6 8.17 -4.66 -2.37
C SER A 6 7.40 -5.76 -1.63
N LYS A 7 8.09 -6.47 -0.74
CA LYS A 7 7.48 -7.34 0.27
C LYS A 7 7.97 -6.92 1.65
N GLY A 8 7.26 -5.96 2.22
CA GLY A 8 7.57 -5.44 3.54
C GLY A 8 6.34 -4.93 4.25
N MET A 9 6.44 -4.89 5.57
CA MET A 9 5.38 -4.43 6.47
C MET A 9 6.02 -3.62 7.59
N ILE A 10 5.43 -2.47 7.90
CA ILE A 10 5.80 -1.65 9.06
C ILE A 10 4.60 -1.66 10.00
N VAL A 11 4.85 -1.94 11.27
CA VAL A 11 3.82 -2.01 12.31
C VAL A 11 4.18 -1.00 13.40
N ASP A 12 3.24 -0.10 13.68
CA ASP A 12 3.28 0.88 14.77
C ASP A 12 4.52 1.79 14.82
N ASP A 13 5.22 1.95 13.68
CA ASP A 13 6.53 2.60 13.57
C ASP A 13 7.64 1.98 14.48
N GLU A 14 7.39 0.77 15.00
CA GLU A 14 8.25 0.05 15.97
C GLU A 14 8.90 -1.20 15.36
N TYR A 15 8.16 -1.92 14.52
CA TYR A 15 8.58 -3.20 13.97
C TYR A 15 8.50 -3.18 12.45
N LEU A 16 9.49 -3.78 11.78
CA LEU A 16 9.53 -3.92 10.34
C LEU A 16 9.76 -5.38 9.96
N ILE A 17 9.09 -5.83 8.90
CA ILE A 17 9.45 -7.06 8.16
C ILE A 17 9.84 -6.65 6.75
N VAL A 18 10.96 -7.16 6.26
CA VAL A 18 11.38 -7.03 4.85
C VAL A 18 11.89 -8.39 4.37
N GLY A 19 11.48 -8.81 3.18
CA GLY A 19 11.88 -10.10 2.64
C GLY A 19 11.46 -10.30 1.18
N SER A 20 11.37 -11.57 0.78
CA SER A 20 10.95 -12.00 -0.55
C SER A 20 9.48 -12.46 -0.61
N ALA A 21 8.89 -12.83 0.53
CA ALA A 21 7.56 -13.45 0.61
C ALA A 21 6.42 -12.48 0.26
N ASN A 22 5.67 -12.77 -0.80
CA ASN A 22 4.42 -12.07 -1.11
C ASN A 22 3.31 -12.45 -0.11
N ILE A 23 2.26 -11.63 -0.03
CA ILE A 23 1.05 -11.98 0.74
C ILE A 23 0.14 -12.86 -0.15
N ASN A 24 0.52 -14.12 -0.33
CA ASN A 24 -0.24 -15.13 -1.07
C ASN A 24 0.16 -16.54 -0.60
N GLN A 25 -0.55 -17.59 -1.04
CA GLN A 25 -0.27 -18.96 -0.59
C GLN A 25 1.07 -19.45 -1.13
N ARG A 26 1.43 -19.09 -2.37
CA ARG A 26 2.73 -19.48 -2.96
C ARG A 26 3.92 -19.14 -2.05
N SER A 27 3.95 -17.94 -1.49
CA SER A 27 5.03 -17.49 -0.61
C SER A 27 4.82 -17.90 0.86
N LEU A 28 3.58 -17.92 1.37
CA LEU A 28 3.32 -18.10 2.81
C LEU A 28 3.05 -19.55 3.25
N GLU A 29 2.83 -20.49 2.33
CA GLU A 29 2.55 -21.90 2.69
C GLU A 29 3.81 -22.63 3.19
N GLY A 30 5.01 -22.15 2.87
CA GLY A 30 6.28 -22.71 3.32
C GLY A 30 6.71 -24.02 2.63
N THR A 31 5.80 -24.70 1.93
CA THR A 31 6.08 -25.91 1.14
C THR A 31 6.09 -25.66 -0.37
N ARG A 32 5.73 -24.46 -0.81
CA ARG A 32 5.77 -24.03 -2.22
C ARG A 32 7.08 -23.31 -2.52
N ASP A 33 7.06 -21.98 -2.61
CA ASP A 33 8.26 -21.21 -2.90
C ASP A 33 9.13 -21.09 -1.64
N THR A 34 10.45 -21.13 -1.83
CA THR A 34 11.40 -20.87 -0.75
C THR A 34 11.54 -19.37 -0.58
N GLU A 35 11.18 -18.87 0.61
CA GLU A 35 11.21 -17.46 0.92
C GLU A 35 12.15 -17.16 2.10
N ILE A 36 12.63 -15.92 2.18
CA ILE A 36 13.36 -15.41 3.33
C ILE A 36 12.83 -14.03 3.71
N ALA A 37 12.72 -13.78 5.02
CA ALA A 37 12.36 -12.47 5.55
C ALA A 37 13.10 -12.21 6.86
N MET A 38 13.42 -10.94 7.11
CA MET A 38 13.94 -10.46 8.38
C MET A 38 12.90 -9.57 9.06
N GLY A 39 12.67 -9.83 10.34
CA GLY A 39 11.84 -9.01 11.22
C GLY A 39 12.70 -8.31 12.27
N ALA A 40 12.62 -6.99 12.36
CA ALA A 40 13.49 -6.19 13.24
C ALA A 40 12.71 -5.08 13.95
N TYR A 41 13.18 -4.72 15.15
CA TYR A 41 12.77 -3.55 15.91
C TYR A 41 13.99 -2.95 16.62
N GLN A 42 13.83 -1.72 17.12
CA GLN A 42 14.86 -1.05 17.91
C GLN A 42 14.43 -1.03 19.39
N PRO A 43 15.11 -1.75 20.30
CA PRO A 43 14.67 -1.88 21.70
C PRO A 43 14.47 -0.57 22.46
N GLU A 44 15.20 0.50 22.08
CA GLU A 44 15.07 1.83 22.69
C GLU A 44 14.03 2.73 22.00
N HIS A 45 13.37 2.25 20.96
CA HIS A 45 12.32 2.97 20.23
C HIS A 45 11.08 2.10 20.13
N THR A 46 10.43 1.89 21.28
CA THR A 46 9.19 1.11 21.40
C THR A 46 8.09 1.91 22.11
N TRP A 47 6.83 1.57 21.84
CA TRP A 47 5.68 2.12 22.55
C TRP A 47 5.73 1.87 24.06
N ALA A 48 6.31 0.75 24.49
CA ALA A 48 6.49 0.45 25.92
C ALA A 48 7.45 1.42 26.62
N ARG A 49 8.37 2.08 25.89
CA ARG A 49 9.40 2.97 26.45
C ARG A 49 9.19 4.45 26.13
N LYS A 50 8.38 4.78 25.12
CA LYS A 50 8.21 6.15 24.61
C LYS A 50 6.77 6.63 24.81
N ILE A 51 6.63 7.75 25.51
CA ILE A 51 5.33 8.40 25.78
C ILE A 51 4.67 8.93 24.48
N TYR A 52 5.48 9.33 23.49
CA TYR A 52 5.01 9.95 22.24
C TYR A 52 5.19 9.06 21.00
N GLY A 53 5.29 7.74 21.21
CA GLY A 53 5.51 6.76 20.15
C GLY A 53 6.98 6.60 19.71
N PRO A 54 7.30 5.51 19.00
CA PRO A 54 8.64 5.20 18.53
C PRO A 54 9.06 6.14 17.38
N ARG A 55 10.13 6.92 17.58
CA ARG A 55 10.72 7.82 16.57
C ARG A 55 12.11 7.35 16.13
N GLY A 56 12.22 6.05 15.85
CA GLY A 56 13.47 5.41 15.42
C GLY A 56 13.69 5.47 13.91
N GLN A 57 14.59 4.60 13.43
CA GLN A 57 14.85 4.37 12.01
C GLN A 57 13.62 3.85 11.28
N ILE A 58 12.77 3.05 11.94
CA ILE A 58 11.53 2.50 11.32
C ILE A 58 10.54 3.62 11.01
N PHE A 59 10.27 4.50 11.99
CA PHE A 59 9.53 5.74 11.78
C PHE A 59 10.11 6.57 10.63
N GLY A 60 11.42 6.81 10.64
CA GLY A 60 12.09 7.60 9.61
C GLY A 60 11.97 6.99 8.22
N TYR A 61 12.14 5.67 8.11
CA TYR A 61 11.98 4.91 6.87
C TYR A 61 10.55 5.00 6.34
N ARG A 62 9.55 4.82 7.21
CA ARG A 62 8.14 4.96 6.85
C ARG A 62 7.80 6.37 6.37
N MET A 63 8.26 7.41 7.05
CA MET A 63 8.10 8.81 6.62
C MET A 63 8.80 9.07 5.28
N SER A 64 9.97 8.48 5.03
CA SER A 64 10.70 8.61 3.76
C SER A 64 9.93 7.97 2.59
N LEU A 65 9.38 6.77 2.79
CA LEU A 65 8.52 6.11 1.78
C LEU A 65 7.27 6.95 1.50
N TRP A 66 6.68 7.53 2.54
CA TRP A 66 5.53 8.41 2.38
C TRP A 66 5.90 9.68 1.60
N ALA A 67 7.05 10.30 1.87
CA ALA A 67 7.52 11.43 1.08
C ALA A 67 7.71 11.06 -0.40
N GLU A 68 8.30 9.90 -0.70
CA GLU A 68 8.49 9.40 -2.06
C GLU A 68 7.16 9.16 -2.80
N HIS A 69 6.17 8.59 -2.11
CA HIS A 69 4.90 8.23 -2.73
C HIS A 69 3.92 9.40 -2.78
N ILE A 70 3.98 10.34 -1.84
CA ILE A 70 3.05 11.46 -1.75
C ILE A 70 3.59 12.71 -2.45
N GLY A 71 4.92 12.90 -2.45
CA GLY A 71 5.61 14.06 -3.02
C GLY A 71 5.99 15.12 -1.99
N HIS A 72 5.44 15.06 -0.77
CA HIS A 72 5.70 16.01 0.31
C HIS A 72 5.39 15.41 1.68
N LEU A 73 5.74 16.14 2.75
CA LEU A 73 5.49 15.76 4.14
C LEU A 73 4.51 16.72 4.82
N GLU A 74 3.61 16.17 5.63
CA GLU A 74 2.68 16.90 6.50
C GLU A 74 2.77 16.34 7.92
N GLU A 75 2.45 17.17 8.92
CA GLU A 75 2.54 16.79 10.34
C GLU A 75 1.62 15.62 10.69
N CYS A 76 0.42 15.56 10.08
CA CYS A 76 -0.54 14.48 10.32
C CYS A 76 0.03 13.10 9.94
N TYR A 77 1.00 13.03 9.02
CA TYR A 77 1.65 11.76 8.65
C TYR A 77 2.45 11.17 9.80
N THR A 78 2.78 11.95 10.82
CA THR A 78 3.45 11.44 12.00
C THR A 78 2.56 10.60 12.92
N GLN A 79 1.24 10.59 12.66
CA GLN A 79 0.21 9.85 13.37
C GLN A 79 -0.68 9.09 12.36
N PRO A 80 -0.17 8.02 11.73
CA PRO A 80 -0.88 7.28 10.68
C PRO A 80 -2.20 6.65 11.16
N GLU A 81 -2.36 6.44 12.46
CA GLU A 81 -3.58 5.95 13.10
C GLU A 81 -4.70 7.01 13.16
N SER A 82 -4.37 8.30 13.00
CA SER A 82 -5.35 9.37 13.10
C SER A 82 -6.31 9.38 11.91
N LEU A 83 -7.57 9.68 12.18
CA LEU A 83 -8.59 9.82 11.15
C LEU A 83 -8.26 10.96 10.17
N GLU A 84 -7.62 12.01 10.66
CA GLU A 84 -7.12 13.11 9.84
C GLU A 84 -6.11 12.63 8.82
N CYS A 85 -5.06 11.93 9.26
CA CYS A 85 -4.03 11.36 8.38
C CYS A 85 -4.65 10.43 7.33
N MET A 86 -5.50 9.49 7.76
CA MET A 86 -6.12 8.54 6.82
C MET A 86 -7.05 9.20 5.80
N ARG A 87 -7.77 10.27 6.20
CA ARG A 87 -8.57 11.08 5.27
C ARG A 87 -7.69 11.84 4.29
N ARG A 88 -6.56 12.40 4.75
CA ARG A 88 -5.61 13.13 3.91
C ARG A 88 -4.98 12.23 2.86
N ILE A 89 -4.47 11.07 3.27
CA ILE A 89 -3.87 10.06 2.38
C ILE A 89 -4.87 9.58 1.33
N ARG A 90 -6.12 9.29 1.74
CA ARG A 90 -7.19 8.91 0.81
C ARG A 90 -7.47 10.01 -0.20
N HIS A 91 -7.60 11.25 0.25
CA HIS A 91 -7.89 12.39 -0.62
C HIS A 91 -6.80 12.59 -1.68
N LEU A 92 -5.53 12.50 -1.29
CA LEU A 92 -4.38 12.58 -2.21
C LEU A 92 -4.39 11.42 -3.21
N GLY A 93 -4.65 10.19 -2.75
CA GLY A 93 -4.77 9.03 -3.64
C GLY A 93 -5.90 9.16 -4.66
N GLU A 94 -7.02 9.80 -4.29
CA GLU A 94 -8.15 10.08 -5.19
C GLU A 94 -7.83 11.19 -6.20
N MET A 95 -7.12 12.24 -5.78
CA MET A 95 -6.67 13.30 -6.68
C MET A 95 -5.65 12.77 -7.71
N ASN A 96 -4.66 12.03 -7.24
CA ASN A 96 -3.63 11.43 -8.09
C ASN A 96 -4.24 10.44 -9.09
N TRP A 97 -5.23 9.62 -8.67
CA TRP A 97 -5.95 8.74 -9.59
C TRP A 97 -6.68 9.53 -10.70
N LYS A 98 -7.39 10.61 -10.33
CA LYS A 98 -8.09 11.44 -11.32
C LYS A 98 -7.13 12.07 -12.33
N GLN A 99 -5.96 12.52 -11.88
CA GLN A 99 -4.93 13.07 -12.76
C GLN A 99 -4.32 11.98 -13.66
N PHE A 100 -4.00 10.81 -13.09
CA PHE A 100 -3.44 9.68 -13.82
C PHE A 100 -4.37 9.14 -14.91
N ALA A 101 -5.68 9.12 -14.64
CA ALA A 101 -6.70 8.60 -15.56
C ALA A 101 -7.31 9.69 -16.48
N ALA A 102 -6.80 10.92 -16.46
CA ALA A 102 -7.26 12.00 -17.33
C ALA A 102 -6.78 11.80 -18.77
N GLU A 103 -7.52 12.35 -19.75
CA GLU A 103 -7.11 12.35 -21.16
C GLU A 103 -5.86 13.22 -21.38
N ASP A 104 -5.76 14.33 -20.66
CA ASP A 104 -4.63 15.25 -20.73
C ASP A 104 -3.48 14.80 -19.81
N VAL A 105 -2.31 14.59 -20.41
CA VAL A 105 -1.10 14.23 -19.68
C VAL A 105 -0.54 15.46 -18.97
N THR A 106 -0.37 15.36 -17.66
CA THR A 106 0.22 16.40 -16.82
C THR A 106 1.23 15.80 -15.86
N ASP A 107 2.22 16.60 -15.44
CA ASP A 107 3.21 16.15 -14.46
C ASP A 107 2.54 15.87 -13.12
N MET A 108 2.79 14.68 -12.57
CA MET A 108 2.32 14.27 -11.25
C MET A 108 3.43 14.49 -10.23
N THR A 109 3.09 15.07 -9.08
CA THR A 109 4.03 15.29 -7.98
C THR A 109 4.07 14.11 -6.99
N GLY A 110 3.04 13.26 -7.01
CA GLY A 110 2.93 12.09 -6.14
C GLY A 110 2.54 10.84 -6.94
N HIS A 111 2.91 9.68 -6.42
CA HIS A 111 2.75 8.37 -7.05
C HIS A 111 1.68 7.51 -6.38
N LEU A 112 1.29 7.84 -5.15
CA LEU A 112 0.24 7.13 -4.41
C LEU A 112 -1.10 7.36 -5.09
N MET A 113 -1.76 6.28 -5.50
CA MET A 113 -3.10 6.32 -6.06
C MET A 113 -4.02 5.42 -5.24
N LYS A 114 -5.28 5.84 -5.07
CA LYS A 114 -6.32 4.95 -4.57
C LYS A 114 -6.52 3.84 -5.60
N TYR A 115 -6.44 2.59 -5.15
CA TYR A 115 -6.78 1.45 -6.02
C TYR A 115 -8.23 1.61 -6.51
N PRO A 116 -8.53 1.46 -7.82
CA PRO A 116 -9.77 1.94 -8.44
C PRO A 116 -10.99 1.04 -8.20
N VAL A 117 -11.23 0.68 -6.93
CA VAL A 117 -12.37 -0.09 -6.45
C VAL A 117 -13.22 0.73 -5.48
N ASP A 118 -14.49 0.37 -5.43
CA ASP A 118 -15.45 0.81 -4.42
C ASP A 118 -15.91 -0.39 -3.58
N VAL A 119 -16.18 -0.14 -2.30
CA VAL A 119 -16.62 -1.16 -1.35
C VAL A 119 -17.97 -0.72 -0.80
N ASP A 120 -19.01 -1.49 -1.07
CA ASP A 120 -20.35 -1.14 -0.62
C ASP A 120 -20.56 -1.38 0.89
N LYS A 121 -21.73 -0.99 1.42
CA LYS A 121 -22.08 -1.16 2.83
C LYS A 121 -22.12 -2.64 3.30
N LYS A 122 -22.12 -3.60 2.37
CA LYS A 122 -22.10 -5.04 2.64
C LYS A 122 -20.70 -5.64 2.46
N GLY A 123 -19.69 -4.82 2.14
CA GLY A 123 -18.33 -5.28 1.88
C GLY A 123 -18.10 -5.81 0.47
N LYS A 124 -19.06 -5.68 -0.45
CA LYS A 124 -18.87 -6.13 -1.83
C LYS A 124 -17.95 -5.16 -2.56
N VAL A 125 -16.87 -5.70 -3.11
CA VAL A 125 -15.92 -4.97 -3.97
C VAL A 125 -16.48 -4.88 -5.38
N LYS A 126 -16.45 -3.69 -5.97
CA LYS A 126 -16.82 -3.42 -7.36
C LYS A 126 -15.86 -2.39 -7.95
N PRO A 127 -15.78 -2.25 -9.28
CA PRO A 127 -14.98 -1.19 -9.88
C PRO A 127 -15.52 0.19 -9.49
N LEU A 128 -14.63 1.17 -9.39
CA LEU A 128 -15.03 2.57 -9.28
C LEU A 128 -15.84 2.97 -10.54
N ALA A 129 -16.83 3.86 -10.40
CA ALA A 129 -17.67 4.27 -11.52
C ALA A 129 -16.82 4.84 -12.66
N GLY A 130 -16.98 4.30 -13.87
CA GLY A 130 -16.17 4.66 -15.04
C GLY A 130 -14.79 4.00 -15.11
N CYS A 131 -14.42 3.16 -14.14
CA CYS A 131 -13.14 2.48 -14.06
C CYS A 131 -13.32 0.96 -14.08
N GLU A 132 -13.96 0.41 -15.13
CA GLU A 132 -14.12 -1.04 -15.25
C GLU A 132 -12.82 -1.75 -15.66
N SER A 133 -11.98 -1.07 -16.45
CA SER A 133 -10.69 -1.55 -16.91
C SER A 133 -9.55 -0.61 -16.53
N PHE A 134 -8.32 -1.13 -16.46
CA PHE A 134 -7.15 -0.28 -16.29
C PHE A 134 -6.98 0.68 -17.49
N PRO A 135 -6.61 1.96 -17.25
CA PRO A 135 -6.30 2.90 -18.32
C PRO A 135 -5.25 2.33 -19.28
N ASP A 136 -5.44 2.58 -20.58
CA ASP A 136 -4.59 2.20 -21.72
C ASP A 136 -4.40 0.70 -21.99
N LEU A 137 -4.12 -0.09 -20.96
CA LEU A 137 -3.85 -1.54 -21.06
C LEU A 137 -5.12 -2.36 -21.21
N GLY A 138 -6.24 -1.88 -20.68
CA GLY A 138 -7.45 -2.67 -20.50
C GLY A 138 -7.33 -3.69 -19.37
N GLY A 139 -8.22 -4.68 -19.35
CA GLY A 139 -8.26 -5.72 -18.31
C GLY A 139 -9.09 -5.29 -17.09
N ASN A 140 -9.95 -6.20 -16.63
CA ASN A 140 -10.93 -5.91 -15.58
C ASN A 140 -10.23 -5.63 -14.24
N ILE A 141 -10.52 -4.48 -13.63
CA ILE A 141 -9.94 -4.06 -12.34
C ILE A 141 -10.27 -5.01 -11.19
N CYS A 142 -11.44 -5.63 -11.22
CA CYS A 142 -11.85 -6.65 -10.25
C CYS A 142 -11.40 -8.07 -10.66
N GLY A 143 -10.62 -8.17 -11.73
CA GLY A 143 -10.18 -9.44 -12.29
C GLY A 143 -11.31 -10.20 -13.00
N SER A 144 -10.96 -11.40 -13.45
CA SER A 144 -11.90 -12.36 -14.04
C SER A 144 -11.59 -13.74 -13.48
N PHE A 145 -12.63 -14.46 -13.07
CA PHE A 145 -12.49 -15.87 -12.74
C PHE A 145 -12.40 -16.68 -14.04
N LEU A 146 -11.20 -16.74 -14.61
CA LEU A 146 -10.90 -17.72 -15.64
C LEU A 146 -10.69 -19.08 -14.94
N GLY A 147 -11.08 -20.18 -15.59
CA GLY A 147 -10.95 -21.54 -15.07
C GLY A 147 -9.52 -22.06 -14.97
N ILE A 148 -8.60 -21.23 -14.51
CA ILE A 148 -7.21 -21.59 -14.20
C ILE A 148 -7.21 -22.27 -12.83
N GLN A 149 -6.46 -23.36 -12.71
CA GLN A 149 -6.39 -24.12 -11.46
C GLN A 149 -5.87 -23.23 -10.31
N GLU A 150 -6.56 -23.29 -9.17
CA GLU A 150 -6.29 -22.46 -7.99
C GLU A 150 -4.85 -22.60 -7.46
N ASN A 151 -4.24 -23.77 -7.59
CA ASN A 151 -2.84 -24.00 -7.20
C ASN A 151 -1.81 -23.18 -8.00
N LEU A 152 -2.19 -22.64 -9.17
CA LEU A 152 -1.31 -21.82 -10.02
C LEU A 152 -1.46 -20.32 -9.78
N THR A 153 -2.55 -19.87 -9.14
CA THR A 153 -2.90 -18.44 -9.03
C THR A 153 -3.08 -17.94 -7.60
N ILE A 154 -3.14 -18.85 -6.61
CA ILE A 154 -3.26 -18.54 -5.17
C ILE A 154 -1.90 -18.71 -4.47
#